data_AF-A0AAD0SQG7-F1
#
_entry.id   AF-A0AAD0SQG7-F1
#
_cell.length_a   1.000
_cell.length_b   1.000
_cell.length_c   1.000
_cell.angle_alpha   90.00
_cell.angle_beta   90.00
_cell.angle_gamma   90.00
#
_symmetry.space_group_name_H-M   'P 1'
#
loop_
_entity.id
_entity.type
_entity.pdbx_description
1 polymer ?
#
loop_
_entity_poly.entity_id
_entity_poly.type
_entity_poly.pdbx_seq_one_letter_code
_entity_poly.pdbx_strand_id
1 'polypeptide(L)'
;MKLSKFLEDIKNNQEEVVYYCCNHVLSKKFDINNDSIDNEVLKGLFINYDNFTKALNDSAGIIYKKYEAELDDVYKTICKVFNEESDNAYLFNYRMARIVNQEPRQFLDIEDKDTQETVIQKFEDKINAILESKYYKENEDKLSQNLIIPQKTLELIKSAVGIY
;
A
#
# COMPACT_ATOMS: atom_id res chain seq x y z
N MET A 1 -7.77 -8.37 -23.91
CA MET A 1 -6.52 -7.73 -24.40
C MET A 1 -5.37 -8.74 -24.34
N LYS A 2 -4.45 -8.74 -25.32
CA LYS A 2 -3.23 -9.56 -25.23
C LYS A 2 -2.29 -8.99 -24.17
N LEU A 3 -1.73 -9.84 -23.30
CA LEU A 3 -0.81 -9.40 -22.24
C LEU A 3 0.46 -8.77 -22.80
N SER A 4 1.01 -9.34 -23.88
CA SER A 4 2.16 -8.75 -24.57
C SER A 4 1.91 -7.33 -25.06
N LYS A 5 0.71 -7.05 -25.61
CA LYS A 5 0.33 -5.69 -26.04
C LYS A 5 0.22 -4.72 -24.87
N PHE A 6 -0.35 -5.16 -23.75
CA PHE A 6 -0.42 -4.35 -22.54
C PHE A 6 0.98 -4.01 -22.02
N LEU A 7 1.87 -5.00 -21.92
CA LEU A 7 3.23 -4.77 -21.45
C LEU A 7 4.05 -3.91 -22.39
N GLU A 8 3.85 -4.04 -23.70
CA GLU A 8 4.47 -3.16 -24.70
C GLU A 8 3.99 -1.71 -24.55
N ASP A 9 2.70 -1.50 -24.31
CA ASP A 9 2.14 -0.17 -24.03
C ASP A 9 2.75 0.45 -22.76
N ILE A 10 2.83 -0.32 -21.66
CA ILE A 10 3.48 0.14 -20.42
C ILE A 10 4.95 0.49 -20.69
N LYS A 11 5.68 -0.36 -21.43
CA LYS A 11 7.09 -0.14 -21.74
C LYS A 11 7.34 1.14 -22.54
N ASN A 12 6.41 1.49 -23.44
CA ASN A 12 6.56 2.64 -24.32
C ASN A 12 6.11 3.95 -23.66
N ASN A 13 5.20 3.89 -22.68
CA ASN A 13 4.55 5.07 -22.12
C ASN A 13 4.85 5.34 -20.63
N GLN A 14 5.45 4.39 -19.91
CA GLN A 14 5.72 4.48 -18.48
C GLN A 14 7.20 4.22 -18.17
N GLU A 15 7.59 4.50 -16.93
CA GLU A 15 8.95 4.23 -16.45
C GLU A 15 9.28 2.72 -16.46
N GLU A 16 10.57 2.40 -16.61
CA GLU A 16 11.04 1.01 -16.68
C GLU A 16 10.63 0.19 -15.45
N VAL A 17 10.60 0.82 -14.26
CA VAL A 17 10.20 0.16 -13.02
C VAL A 17 8.72 -0.25 -13.05
N VAL A 18 7.86 0.53 -13.70
CA VAL A 18 6.43 0.20 -13.85
C VAL A 18 6.27 -0.99 -14.77
N TYR A 19 6.98 -1.00 -15.91
CA TYR A 19 7.04 -2.16 -16.80
C TYR A 19 7.55 -3.41 -16.07
N TYR A 20 8.65 -3.28 -15.32
CA TYR A 20 9.22 -4.36 -14.54
C TYR A 20 8.19 -4.95 -13.56
N CYS A 21 7.49 -4.11 -12.81
CA CYS A 21 6.47 -4.54 -11.86
C CYS A 21 5.29 -5.23 -12.57
N CYS A 22 4.76 -4.64 -13.64
CA CYS A 22 3.68 -5.24 -14.41
C CYS A 22 4.07 -6.60 -14.99
N ASN A 23 5.27 -6.71 -15.57
CA ASN A 23 5.77 -7.96 -16.12
C ASN A 23 5.97 -9.02 -15.03
N HIS A 24 6.53 -8.64 -13.87
CA HIS A 24 6.73 -9.56 -12.74
C HIS A 24 5.40 -10.10 -12.21
N VAL A 25 4.40 -9.25 -12.01
CA VAL A 25 3.06 -9.66 -11.55
C VAL A 25 2.40 -10.61 -12.56
N LEU A 26 2.45 -10.30 -13.85
CA LEU A 26 1.76 -11.09 -14.88
C LEU A 26 2.46 -12.42 -15.17
N SER A 27 3.79 -12.42 -15.27
CA SER A 27 4.56 -13.64 -15.58
C SER A 27 4.45 -14.73 -14.51
N LYS A 28 4.07 -14.38 -13.27
CA LYS A 28 3.77 -15.34 -12.21
C LYS A 28 2.46 -16.11 -12.42
N LYS A 29 1.53 -15.56 -13.19
CA LYS A 29 0.15 -16.05 -13.30
C LYS A 29 -0.25 -16.48 -14.72
N PHE A 30 0.47 -16.00 -15.73
CA PHE A 30 0.06 -16.12 -17.13
C PHE A 30 1.26 -16.35 -18.06
N ASP A 31 1.00 -16.98 -19.20
CA ASP A 31 1.89 -16.97 -20.34
C ASP A 31 1.74 -15.66 -21.11
N ILE A 32 2.68 -14.73 -20.91
CA ILE A 32 2.66 -13.39 -21.51
C ILE A 32 2.49 -13.39 -23.03
N ASN A 33 3.01 -14.41 -23.72
CA ASN A 33 3.03 -14.43 -25.19
C ASN A 33 1.71 -14.92 -25.78
N ASN A 34 1.03 -15.81 -25.06
CA ASN A 34 -0.13 -16.54 -25.56
C ASN A 34 -1.44 -16.11 -24.90
N ASP A 35 -1.40 -15.70 -23.64
CA ASP A 35 -2.60 -15.40 -22.87
C ASP A 35 -3.20 -14.04 -23.23
N SER A 36 -4.52 -13.99 -23.10
CA SER A 36 -5.32 -12.78 -23.18
C SER A 36 -6.25 -12.72 -21.99
N ILE A 37 -6.39 -11.53 -21.44
CA ILE A 37 -7.22 -11.29 -20.27
C ILE A 37 -8.15 -10.12 -20.54
N ASP A 38 -9.33 -10.15 -19.92
CA ASP A 38 -10.24 -9.01 -19.96
C ASP A 38 -9.66 -7.83 -19.16
N ASN A 39 -9.97 -6.61 -19.60
CA ASN A 39 -9.43 -5.40 -19.00
C ASN A 39 -9.86 -5.22 -17.55
N GLU A 40 -11.10 -5.58 -17.21
CA GLU A 40 -11.61 -5.51 -15.83
C GLU A 40 -10.87 -6.49 -14.90
N VAL A 41 -10.59 -7.70 -15.40
CA VAL A 41 -9.82 -8.68 -14.64
C VAL A 41 -8.37 -8.22 -14.46
N LEU A 42 -7.76 -7.67 -15.53
CA LEU A 42 -6.41 -7.12 -15.48
C LEU A 42 -6.29 -5.98 -14.46
N LYS A 43 -7.24 -5.05 -14.52
CA LYS A 43 -7.37 -3.94 -13.56
C LYS A 43 -7.47 -4.47 -12.12
N GLY A 44 -8.34 -5.46 -11.88
CA GLY A 44 -8.51 -6.06 -10.55
C GLY A 44 -7.22 -6.70 -9.98
N LEU A 45 -6.30 -7.15 -10.83
CA LEU A 45 -5.00 -7.68 -10.39
C LEU A 45 -4.08 -6.60 -9.84
N PHE A 46 -4.17 -5.38 -10.37
CA PHE A 46 -3.25 -4.29 -10.09
C PHE A 46 -3.79 -3.26 -9.09
N ILE A 47 -5.07 -2.93 -9.17
CA ILE A 47 -5.71 -1.90 -8.32
C ILE A 47 -5.93 -2.40 -6.88
N ASN A 48 -6.00 -3.72 -6.68
CA ASN A 48 -6.02 -4.26 -5.33
C ASN A 48 -4.61 -4.15 -4.71
N TYR A 49 -4.39 -3.12 -3.89
CA TYR A 49 -3.10 -2.82 -3.27
C TYR A 49 -2.52 -3.98 -2.45
N ASP A 50 -3.35 -4.75 -1.73
CA ASP A 50 -2.89 -5.93 -0.98
C ASP A 50 -2.37 -7.03 -1.92
N ASN A 51 -3.08 -7.30 -3.02
CA ASN A 51 -2.60 -8.23 -4.04
C ASN A 51 -1.32 -7.72 -4.73
N PHE A 52 -1.28 -6.43 -5.04
CA PHE A 52 -0.17 -5.76 -5.70
C PHE A 52 1.12 -5.88 -4.86
N THR A 53 1.06 -5.51 -3.58
CA THR A 53 2.20 -5.59 -2.67
C THR A 53 2.65 -7.03 -2.43
N LYS A 54 1.73 -7.97 -2.24
CA LYS A 54 2.05 -9.41 -2.10
C LYS A 54 2.74 -9.97 -3.34
N ALA A 55 2.28 -9.60 -4.53
CA ALA A 55 2.85 -10.08 -5.78
C ALA A 55 4.27 -9.54 -6.05
N LEU A 56 4.60 -8.38 -5.49
CA LEU A 56 5.90 -7.71 -5.68
C LEU A 56 6.86 -7.86 -4.50
N ASN A 57 6.44 -8.51 -3.40
CA ASN A 57 7.25 -8.61 -2.17
C ASN A 57 8.64 -9.23 -2.39
N ASP A 58 8.74 -10.25 -3.26
CA ASP A 58 10.01 -10.88 -3.64
C ASP A 58 10.88 -10.02 -4.57
N SER A 59 10.30 -9.00 -5.20
CA SER A 59 10.99 -8.04 -6.07
C SER A 59 11.28 -6.69 -5.39
N ALA A 60 10.81 -6.48 -4.15
CA ALA A 60 10.93 -5.20 -3.46
C ALA A 60 12.38 -4.71 -3.37
N GLY A 61 13.33 -5.60 -3.08
CA GLY A 61 14.75 -5.26 -3.04
C GLY A 61 15.31 -4.78 -4.39
N ILE A 62 14.80 -5.31 -5.51
CA ILE A 62 15.18 -4.86 -6.86
C ILE A 62 14.57 -3.50 -7.14
N ILE A 63 13.28 -3.32 -6.83
CA ILE A 63 12.57 -2.04 -7.00
C ILE A 63 13.31 -0.92 -6.26
N TYR A 64 13.60 -1.10 -4.97
CA TYR A 64 14.24 -0.06 -4.17
C TYR A 64 15.69 0.19 -4.56
N LYS A 65 16.49 -0.84 -4.84
CA LYS A 65 17.94 -0.68 -5.04
C LYS A 65 18.35 -0.40 -6.48
N LYS A 66 17.69 -1.04 -7.44
CA LYS A 66 18.02 -0.89 -8.86
C LYS A 66 17.35 0.32 -9.47
N TYR A 67 16.09 0.55 -9.09
CA TYR A 67 15.26 1.59 -9.69
C TYR A 67 15.10 2.82 -8.80
N GLU A 68 15.61 2.79 -7.57
CA GLU A 68 15.49 3.89 -6.60
C GLU A 68 14.05 4.39 -6.43
N ALA A 69 13.08 3.48 -6.60
CA ALA A 69 11.67 3.81 -6.68
C ALA A 69 10.90 3.27 -5.48
N GLU A 70 9.88 4.00 -5.03
CA GLU A 70 8.97 3.53 -4.00
C GLU A 70 7.79 2.75 -4.59
N LEU A 71 7.39 1.68 -3.90
CA LEU A 71 6.29 0.82 -4.33
C LEU A 71 4.97 1.58 -4.45
N ASP A 72 4.77 2.59 -3.60
CA ASP A 72 3.59 3.46 -3.59
C ASP A 72 3.51 4.32 -4.86
N ASP A 73 4.65 4.79 -5.37
CA ASP A 73 4.68 5.61 -6.59
C ASP A 73 4.44 4.76 -7.83
N VAL A 74 4.97 3.53 -7.86
CA VAL A 74 4.62 2.56 -8.89
C VAL A 74 3.12 2.27 -8.87
N TYR A 75 2.54 2.04 -7.70
CA TYR A 75 1.10 1.81 -7.55
C TYR A 75 0.25 3.00 -8.03
N LYS A 76 0.61 4.24 -7.67
CA LYS A 76 -0.08 5.45 -8.15
C LYS A 76 -0.07 5.53 -9.67
N THR A 77 1.08 5.26 -10.30
CA THR A 77 1.21 5.27 -11.76
C THR A 77 0.35 4.20 -12.41
N ILE A 78 0.34 2.99 -11.85
CA ILE A 78 -0.53 1.90 -12.33
C ILE A 78 -2.01 2.24 -12.18
N CYS A 79 -2.43 2.86 -11.07
CA CYS A 79 -3.82 3.31 -10.90
C CYS A 79 -4.21 4.30 -12.01
N LYS A 80 -3.32 5.26 -12.33
CA LYS A 80 -3.54 6.21 -13.43
C LYS A 80 -3.70 5.52 -14.79
N VAL A 81 -2.92 4.47 -15.07
CA VAL A 81 -3.04 3.68 -16.33
C VAL A 81 -4.45 3.11 -16.49
N PHE A 82 -5.08 2.67 -15.39
CA PHE A 82 -6.46 2.15 -15.38
C PHE A 82 -7.53 3.22 -15.13
N ASN A 83 -7.16 4.50 -15.12
CA ASN A 83 -8.04 5.62 -14.79
C ASN A 83 -8.74 5.45 -13.42
N GLU A 84 -7.99 5.01 -12.43
CA GLU A 84 -8.44 4.80 -11.05
C GLU A 84 -7.74 5.76 -10.08
N GLU A 85 -8.47 6.14 -9.03
CA GLU A 85 -7.88 6.87 -7.90
C GLU A 85 -6.99 5.92 -7.10
N SER A 86 -5.77 6.32 -6.78
CA SER A 86 -4.87 5.48 -5.99
C SER A 86 -5.27 5.44 -4.52
N ASP A 87 -5.81 6.56 -4.02
CA ASP A 87 -6.37 6.65 -2.69
C ASP A 87 -7.81 6.10 -2.69
N ASN A 88 -7.90 4.77 -2.70
CA ASN A 88 -9.14 4.02 -2.85
C ASN A 88 -9.35 3.02 -1.70
N ALA A 89 -10.46 2.28 -1.78
CA ALA A 89 -10.84 1.28 -0.78
C ALA A 89 -9.75 0.23 -0.51
N TYR A 90 -9.00 -0.20 -1.53
CA TYR A 90 -7.98 -1.24 -1.37
C TYR A 90 -6.79 -0.72 -0.56
N LEU A 91 -6.30 0.48 -0.88
CA LEU A 91 -5.22 1.10 -0.11
C LEU A 91 -5.66 1.42 1.32
N PHE A 92 -6.89 1.91 1.50
CA PHE A 92 -7.47 2.13 2.82
C PHE A 92 -7.50 0.84 3.65
N ASN A 93 -8.06 -0.24 3.11
CA ASN A 93 -8.17 -1.52 3.81
C ASN A 93 -6.79 -2.09 4.18
N TYR A 94 -5.81 -1.95 3.28
CA TYR A 94 -4.43 -2.34 3.54
C TYR A 94 -3.82 -1.54 4.70
N ARG A 95 -3.97 -0.21 4.70
CA ARG A 95 -3.46 0.66 5.79
C ARG A 95 -4.14 0.33 7.12
N MET A 96 -5.46 0.15 7.10
CA MET A 96 -6.26 -0.18 8.28
C MET A 96 -5.81 -1.50 8.93
N ALA A 97 -5.59 -2.55 8.13
CA ALA A 97 -5.13 -3.85 8.65
C ALA A 97 -3.80 -3.77 9.42
N ARG A 98 -2.97 -2.75 9.16
CA ARG A 98 -1.67 -2.56 9.82
C ARG A 98 -1.75 -1.82 11.16
N ILE A 99 -2.90 -1.23 11.50
CA ILE A 99 -3.08 -0.46 12.74
C ILE A 99 -4.11 -1.05 13.70
N VAL A 100 -5.05 -1.85 13.21
CA VAL A 100 -6.18 -2.37 14.03
C VAL A 100 -5.73 -3.34 15.13
N ASN A 101 -4.70 -4.15 14.88
CA ASN A 101 -4.27 -5.22 15.79
C ASN A 101 -2.96 -4.88 16.53
N GLN A 102 -2.70 -3.59 16.78
CA GLN A 102 -1.53 -3.16 17.53
C GLN A 102 -1.87 -3.12 19.02
N GLU A 103 -1.06 -3.78 19.85
CA GLU A 103 -1.25 -3.81 21.31
C GLU A 103 -0.29 -2.83 22.00
N PRO A 104 -0.73 -2.06 23.01
CA PRO A 104 0.13 -1.09 23.70
C PRO A 104 1.46 -1.67 24.20
N ARG A 105 1.46 -2.92 24.69
CA ARG A 105 2.67 -3.60 25.19
C ARG A 105 3.79 -3.65 24.15
N GLN A 106 3.46 -3.80 22.87
CA GLN A 106 4.45 -3.84 21.78
C GLN A 106 5.29 -2.56 21.68
N PHE A 107 4.78 -1.45 22.21
CA PHE A 107 5.45 -0.16 22.24
C PHE A 107 6.08 0.11 23.61
N LEU A 108 5.36 -0.22 24.68
CA LEU A 108 5.79 0.04 26.06
C LEU A 108 6.97 -0.85 26.50
N ASP A 109 7.09 -2.05 25.93
CA ASP A 109 8.15 -2.99 26.26
C ASP A 109 9.49 -2.67 25.55
N ILE A 110 9.55 -1.62 24.72
CA ILE A 110 10.78 -1.17 24.07
C ILE A 110 11.66 -0.45 25.10
N GLU A 111 12.81 -1.02 25.44
CA GLU A 111 13.73 -0.47 26.46
C GLU A 111 14.44 0.81 26.00
N ASP A 112 14.85 0.87 24.73
CA ASP A 112 15.54 2.02 24.16
C ASP A 112 14.53 3.15 23.87
N LYS A 113 14.66 4.27 24.59
CA LYS A 113 13.69 5.37 24.53
C LYS A 113 13.61 6.03 23.16
N ASP A 114 14.74 6.22 22.48
CA ASP A 114 14.78 6.84 21.15
C ASP A 114 14.08 5.94 20.12
N THR A 115 14.31 4.63 20.21
CA THR A 115 13.61 3.63 19.40
C THR A 115 12.12 3.59 19.74
N GLN A 116 11.75 3.65 21.03
CA GLN A 116 10.37 3.66 21.47
C GLN A 116 9.61 4.85 20.88
N GLU A 117 10.15 6.06 21.01
CA GLU A 117 9.57 7.28 20.45
C GLU A 117 9.44 7.18 18.92
N THR A 118 10.47 6.71 18.23
CA THR A 118 10.45 6.52 16.77
C THR A 118 9.36 5.54 16.33
N VAL A 119 9.17 4.43 17.05
CA VAL A 119 8.15 3.43 16.72
C VAL A 119 6.75 3.96 17.00
N ILE A 120 6.55 4.73 18.07
CA ILE A 120 5.30 5.42 18.39
C ILE A 120 4.95 6.44 17.30
N GLN A 121 5.92 7.28 16.90
CA GLN A 121 5.73 8.25 15.83
C GLN A 121 5.32 7.57 14.52
N LYS A 122 6.00 6.48 14.14
CA LYS A 122 5.62 5.69 12.95
C LYS A 122 4.23 5.07 13.04
N PHE A 123 3.72 4.80 14.24
CA PHE A 123 2.35 4.32 14.41
C PHE A 123 1.34 5.45 14.26
N GLU A 124 1.63 6.62 14.83
CA GLU A 124 0.85 7.84 14.64
C GLU A 124 0.79 8.25 13.16
N ASP A 125 1.92 8.27 12.46
CA ASP A 125 1.99 8.63 11.03
C ASP A 125 1.10 7.72 10.18
N LYS A 126 1.01 6.42 10.51
CA LYS A 126 0.12 5.48 9.82
C LYS A 126 -1.36 5.80 10.07
N ILE A 127 -1.72 6.21 11.29
CA ILE A 127 -3.09 6.62 11.62
C ILE A 127 -3.43 7.92 10.87
N ASN A 128 -2.53 8.90 10.91
CA ASN A 128 -2.71 10.19 10.22
C ASN A 128 -2.84 10.01 8.71
N ALA A 129 -2.03 9.14 8.09
CA ALA A 129 -2.14 8.82 6.67
C ALA A 129 -3.52 8.24 6.26
N ILE A 130 -4.25 7.61 7.20
CA ILE A 130 -5.63 7.18 6.96
C ILE A 130 -6.60 8.34 7.13
N LEU A 131 -6.48 9.11 8.22
CA LEU A 131 -7.33 10.27 8.50
C LEU A 131 -7.26 11.33 7.40
N GLU A 132 -6.08 11.48 6.79
CA GLU A 132 -5.85 12.44 5.71
C GLU A 132 -6.28 11.92 4.34
N SER A 133 -6.51 10.61 4.21
CA SER A 133 -6.83 9.97 2.94
C SER A 133 -8.16 10.46 2.36
N LYS A 134 -8.18 10.65 1.05
CA LYS A 134 -9.38 11.05 0.30
C LYS A 134 -10.49 10.04 0.48
N TYR A 135 -10.19 8.75 0.35
CA TYR A 135 -11.19 7.69 0.50
C TYR A 135 -11.84 7.70 1.89
N TYR A 136 -11.05 7.91 2.95
CA TYR A 136 -11.59 8.02 4.31
C TYR A 136 -12.50 9.24 4.45
N LYS A 137 -12.05 10.43 4.05
CA LYS A 137 -12.80 11.68 4.16
C LYS A 137 -14.15 11.62 3.44
N GLU A 138 -14.19 10.98 2.26
CA GLU A 138 -15.42 10.80 1.49
C GLU A 138 -16.40 9.78 2.12
N ASN A 139 -15.94 8.96 3.08
CA ASN A 139 -16.70 7.86 3.69
C ASN A 139 -16.66 7.90 5.23
N GLU A 140 -16.35 9.04 5.83
CA GLU A 140 -16.04 9.19 7.26
C GLU A 140 -17.14 8.66 8.17
N ASP A 141 -18.42 8.93 7.83
CA ASP A 141 -19.59 8.48 8.58
C ASP A 141 -19.63 6.97 8.82
N LYS A 142 -19.09 6.19 7.87
CA LYS A 142 -19.07 4.72 7.95
C LYS A 142 -17.75 4.18 8.50
N LEU A 143 -16.66 4.89 8.30
CA LEU A 143 -15.31 4.39 8.55
C LEU A 143 -14.70 4.87 9.87
N SER A 144 -15.19 5.98 10.42
CA SER A 144 -14.67 6.57 11.67
C SER A 144 -14.65 5.59 12.84
N GLN A 145 -15.65 4.71 12.95
CA GLN A 145 -15.73 3.69 13.99
C GLN A 145 -14.52 2.73 13.99
N ASN A 146 -13.94 2.48 12.81
CA ASN A 146 -12.78 1.59 12.68
C ASN A 146 -11.50 2.20 13.27
N LEU A 147 -11.44 3.53 13.44
CA LEU A 147 -10.27 4.24 13.97
C LEU A 147 -10.32 4.51 15.47
N ILE A 148 -11.47 4.34 16.12
CA ILE A 148 -11.63 4.59 17.56
C ILE A 148 -10.62 3.77 18.38
N ILE A 149 -10.50 2.48 18.09
CA ILE A 149 -9.58 1.61 18.83
C ILE A 149 -8.12 2.00 18.55
N PRO A 150 -7.64 2.10 17.28
CA PRO A 150 -6.28 2.56 16.99
C PRO A 150 -5.90 3.91 17.63
N GLN A 151 -6.80 4.89 17.58
CA GLN A 151 -6.56 6.22 18.16
C GLN A 151 -6.45 6.15 19.69
N LYS A 152 -7.36 5.45 20.37
CA LYS A 152 -7.28 5.24 21.82
C LYS A 152 -6.03 4.45 22.24
N THR A 153 -5.62 3.47 21.43
CA THR A 153 -4.38 2.74 21.65
C THR A 153 -3.18 3.68 21.59
N LEU A 154 -3.09 4.55 20.57
CA LEU A 154 -2.03 5.54 20.46
C LEU A 154 -2.03 6.52 21.65
N GLU A 155 -3.19 7.05 22.02
CA GLU A 155 -3.34 7.96 23.17
C GLU A 155 -2.84 7.31 24.47
N LEU A 156 -3.21 6.05 24.72
CA LEU A 156 -2.77 5.30 25.90
C LEU A 156 -1.25 5.11 25.91
N ILE A 157 -0.67 4.73 24.77
CA ILE A 157 0.79 4.56 24.65
C ILE A 157 1.49 5.88 24.94
N LYS A 158 1.11 6.96 24.24
CA LYS A 158 1.68 8.31 24.39
C LYS A 158 1.61 8.79 25.84
N SER A 159 0.45 8.64 26.49
CA SER A 159 0.25 9.02 27.88
C SER A 159 1.16 8.23 28.84
N ALA A 160 1.34 6.92 28.61
CA ALA A 160 2.18 6.08 29.46
C ALA A 160 3.68 6.40 29.35
N VAL A 161 4.14 6.83 28.17
CA VAL A 161 5.55 7.20 27.95
C VAL A 161 5.84 8.68 28.15
N GLY A 162 4.81 9.51 28.33
CA GLY A 162 4.94 10.95 28.56
C GLY A 162 5.16 11.79 27.29
N ILE A 163 4.70 11.30 26.13
CA ILE A 163 4.71 12.02 24.85
C ILE A 163 3.35 12.70 24.67
N TYR A 164 3.33 13.99 24.32
CA TYR A 164 2.12 14.79 24.08
C TYR A 164 2.06 15.24 22.62
#